data_AF-A0A4R5VFX1-F1
#
_entry.id   AF-A0A4R5VFX1-F1
#
_cell.length_a   1.000
_cell.length_b   1.000
_cell.length_c   1.000
_cell.angle_alpha   90.00
_cell.angle_beta   90.00
_cell.angle_gamma   90.00
#
_symmetry.space_group_name_H-M   'P 1'
#
loop_
_entity.id
_entity.type
_entity.pdbx_description
1 polymer ?
#
loop_
_entity_poly.entity_id
_entity_poly.type
_entity_poly.pdbx_seq_one_letter_code
_entity_poly.pdbx_strand_id
1 'polypeptide(L)'
;MFQPRLFALSAPIALFGLALTLVAAAGCTRTVPELDQTRTDALRDAPYPALVPLGPLLATGAAEPDSAERLEREMAWRSARLKSRADRLRAAQPE
;
A
#
# COMPACT_ATOMS: atom_id res chain seq x y z
N MET A 1 -29.66 -27.72 -37.45
CA MET A 1 -29.47 -28.46 -36.18
C MET A 1 -28.21 -27.92 -35.51
N PHE A 2 -28.34 -26.79 -34.81
CA PHE A 2 -27.22 -26.10 -34.14
C PHE A 2 -26.90 -26.85 -32.84
N GLN A 3 -25.66 -27.32 -32.67
CA GLN A 3 -25.25 -28.02 -31.46
C GLN A 3 -25.07 -27.04 -30.29
N PRO A 4 -25.77 -27.20 -29.16
CA PRO A 4 -25.62 -26.34 -27.98
C PRO A 4 -24.65 -26.97 -26.96
N ARG A 5 -23.56 -27.60 -27.42
CA ARG A 5 -22.65 -28.39 -26.54
C ARG A 5 -21.39 -27.67 -26.09
N LEU A 6 -21.19 -26.41 -26.48
CA LEU A 6 -20.02 -25.62 -26.07
C LEU A 6 -20.20 -24.91 -24.71
N PHE A 7 -21.42 -24.83 -24.16
CA PHE A 7 -21.69 -24.10 -22.90
C PHE A 7 -21.53 -24.92 -21.61
N ALA A 8 -21.34 -26.24 -21.68
CA ALA A 8 -21.30 -27.07 -20.47
C ALA A 8 -19.89 -27.19 -19.84
N LEU A 9 -18.82 -26.96 -20.60
CA LEU A 9 -17.45 -26.93 -20.04
C LEU A 9 -17.11 -25.62 -19.32
N SER A 10 -17.91 -24.55 -19.48
CA SER A 10 -17.64 -23.23 -18.90
C SER A 10 -18.11 -23.08 -17.46
N ALA A 11 -19.11 -23.85 -17.01
CA ALA A 11 -19.61 -23.78 -15.63
C ALA A 11 -18.55 -24.17 -14.57
N PRO A 12 -17.80 -25.28 -14.68
CA PRO A 12 -16.77 -25.61 -13.69
C PRO A 12 -15.58 -24.64 -13.75
N ILE A 13 -15.23 -24.14 -14.94
CA ILE A 13 -14.14 -23.16 -15.11
C ILE A 13 -14.54 -21.80 -14.52
N ALA A 14 -15.79 -21.38 -14.73
CA ALA A 14 -16.33 -20.14 -14.16
C ALA A 14 -16.44 -20.22 -12.63
N LEU A 15 -16.88 -21.37 -12.09
CA LEU A 15 -16.92 -21.61 -10.65
C LEU A 15 -15.52 -21.58 -10.03
N PHE A 16 -14.55 -22.22 -10.70
CA PHE A 16 -13.15 -22.22 -10.27
C PHE A 16 -12.54 -20.81 -10.34
N GLY A 17 -12.82 -20.06 -11.40
CA GLY A 17 -12.42 -18.66 -11.53
C GLY A 17 -13.00 -17.77 -10.43
N LEU A 18 -14.30 -17.92 -10.12
CA LEU A 18 -14.97 -17.20 -9.02
C LEU A 18 -14.40 -17.57 -7.65
N ALA A 19 -14.10 -18.85 -7.42
CA ALA A 19 -13.46 -19.29 -6.18
C ALA A 19 -12.06 -18.68 -6.04
N LEU A 20 -11.28 -18.62 -7.14
CA LEU A 20 -9.94 -18.04 -7.15
C LEU A 20 -9.97 -16.54 -6.85
N THR A 21 -10.93 -15.79 -7.40
CA THR A 21 -11.08 -14.35 -7.14
C THR A 21 -11.51 -14.07 -5.70
N LEU A 22 -12.41 -14.87 -5.12
CA LEU A 22 -12.78 -14.75 -3.71
C LEU A 22 -11.59 -15.02 -2.77
N VAL A 23 -10.80 -16.05 -3.06
CA VAL A 23 -9.59 -16.38 -2.26
C VAL A 23 -8.54 -15.27 -2.37
N ALA A 24 -8.33 -14.72 -3.57
CA ALA A 24 -7.42 -13.59 -3.76
C ALA A 24 -7.89 -12.33 -3.03
N ALA A 25 -9.19 -12.03 -3.06
CA ALA A 25 -9.76 -10.87 -2.36
C ALA A 25 -9.72 -11.02 -0.83
N ALA A 26 -9.93 -12.23 -0.30
CA ALA A 26 -9.84 -12.52 1.13
C ALA A 26 -8.40 -12.38 1.69
N GLY A 27 -7.38 -12.46 0.84
CA GLY A 27 -5.98 -12.22 1.22
C GLY A 27 -5.66 -10.74 1.46
N CYS A 28 -6.33 -9.82 0.77
CA CYS A 28 -6.08 -8.38 0.87
C CYS A 28 -6.54 -7.76 2.20
N THR A 29 -7.35 -8.47 2.98
CA THR A 29 -7.83 -8.05 4.30
C THR A 29 -7.42 -9.01 5.41
N ARG A 30 -6.57 -10.02 5.09
CA ARG A 30 -6.10 -10.98 6.08
C ARG A 30 -5.31 -10.20 7.13
N THR A 31 -5.94 -10.04 8.29
CA THR A 31 -5.40 -9.52 9.55
C THR A 31 -3.90 -9.72 9.58
N VAL A 32 -3.12 -8.65 9.45
CA VAL A 32 -1.67 -8.73 9.56
C VAL A 32 -1.41 -9.21 10.98
N PRO A 33 -0.91 -10.45 11.19
CA PRO A 33 -0.84 -11.03 12.54
C PRO A 33 0.01 -10.15 13.47
N GLU A 34 1.05 -9.53 12.92
CA GLU A 34 1.87 -8.53 13.60
C GLU A 34 1.06 -7.33 14.13
N LEU A 35 0.04 -6.86 13.39
CA LEU A 35 -0.79 -5.72 13.78
C LEU A 35 -1.80 -6.10 14.88
N ASP A 36 -2.41 -7.28 14.79
CA ASP A 36 -3.38 -7.76 15.79
C ASP A 36 -2.70 -8.17 17.11
N GLN A 37 -1.50 -8.75 17.05
CA GLN A 37 -0.72 -9.14 18.24
C GLN A 37 -0.11 -7.93 18.98
N THR A 38 -0.01 -6.78 18.32
CA THR A 38 0.47 -5.54 18.95
C THR A 38 -0.57 -4.94 19.90
N ARG A 39 -1.85 -5.36 19.82
CA ARG A 39 -2.92 -4.83 20.68
C ARG A 39 -2.99 -5.60 22.00
N THR A 40 -2.65 -4.92 23.10
CA THR A 40 -2.82 -5.48 24.46
C THR A 40 -4.31 -5.74 24.76
N ASP A 41 -4.61 -6.70 25.63
CA ASP A 41 -6.00 -7.01 26.02
C ASP A 41 -6.76 -5.78 26.54
N ALA A 42 -6.08 -4.93 27.30
CA ALA A 42 -6.64 -3.67 27.79
C ALA A 42 -7.02 -2.70 26.66
N LEU A 43 -6.27 -2.69 25.55
CA LEU A 43 -6.54 -1.85 24.38
C LEU A 43 -7.62 -2.46 23.48
N ARG A 44 -7.97 -3.74 23.68
CA ARG A 44 -9.01 -4.39 22.88
C ARG A 44 -10.40 -3.89 23.19
N ASP A 45 -10.67 -3.72 24.48
CA ASP A 45 -11.98 -3.38 25.03
C ASP A 45 -12.02 -1.92 25.53
N ALA A 46 -10.94 -1.16 25.30
CA ALA A 46 -10.87 0.26 25.64
C ALA A 46 -11.89 1.08 24.82
N PRO A 47 -12.52 2.10 25.43
CA PRO A 47 -13.34 3.05 24.68
C PRO A 47 -12.48 3.76 23.63
N TYR A 48 -13.10 4.04 22.49
CA TYR A 48 -12.45 4.82 21.44
C TYR A 48 -12.08 6.22 21.98
N PRO A 49 -10.89 6.74 21.70
CA PRO A 49 -10.45 8.04 22.22
C PRO A 49 -11.34 9.18 21.71
N ALA A 50 -11.40 10.27 22.48
CA ALA A 50 -12.10 11.47 22.04
C ALA A 50 -11.47 12.01 20.75
N LEU A 51 -12.30 12.19 19.72
CA LEU A 51 -11.87 12.79 18.46
C LEU A 51 -11.63 14.28 18.64
N VAL A 52 -10.44 14.74 18.30
CA VAL A 52 -10.08 16.17 18.30
C VAL A 52 -10.20 16.72 16.87
N PRO A 53 -10.80 17.90 16.66
CA PRO A 53 -10.91 18.49 15.34
C PRO A 53 -9.53 18.76 14.71
N LEU A 54 -9.33 18.32 13.46
CA LEU A 54 -8.06 18.46 12.76
C LEU A 54 -7.74 19.91 12.36
N GLY A 55 -8.74 20.70 11.99
CA GLY A 55 -8.54 22.08 11.52
C GLY A 55 -7.72 22.95 12.49
N PRO A 56 -8.12 23.04 13.78
CA PRO A 56 -7.34 23.76 14.79
C PRO A 56 -5.93 23.23 14.98
N LEU A 57 -5.73 21.91 14.96
CA LEU A 57 -4.43 21.28 15.16
C LEU A 57 -3.45 21.60 14.02
N LEU A 58 -3.95 21.58 12.78
CA LEU A 58 -3.16 21.91 11.60
C LEU A 58 -2.80 23.40 11.55
N ALA A 59 -3.64 24.29 12.08
CA ALA A 59 -3.36 25.71 12.16
C ALA A 59 -2.21 26.02 13.15
N THR A 60 -2.09 25.26 14.24
CA THR A 60 -0.95 25.34 15.18
C THR A 60 0.29 24.59 14.71
N GLY A 61 0.12 23.60 13.82
CA GLY A 61 1.18 22.75 13.28
C GLY A 61 1.63 23.16 11.88
N ALA A 62 1.58 24.45 11.54
CA ALA A 62 2.26 24.94 10.34
C ALA A 62 3.71 24.45 10.41
N ALA A 63 4.10 23.63 9.43
CA ALA A 63 5.44 23.04 9.39
C ALA A 63 6.46 24.15 9.67
N GLU A 64 7.33 23.92 10.67
CA GLU A 64 8.40 24.87 10.99
C GLU A 64 9.07 25.27 9.67
N PRO A 65 9.18 26.55 9.29
CA PRO A 65 9.63 26.95 7.96
C PRO A 65 10.96 26.28 7.54
N ASP A 66 11.84 26.03 8.51
CA ASP A 66 13.12 25.34 8.32
C ASP A 66 12.98 23.85 7.92
N SER A 67 11.86 23.20 8.25
CA SER A 67 11.61 21.80 7.92
C SER A 67 11.40 21.55 6.41
N ALA A 68 10.76 22.48 5.72
CA ALA A 68 10.52 22.39 4.28
C ALA A 68 11.81 22.56 3.50
N GLU A 69 12.60 23.59 3.80
CA GLU A 69 13.89 23.81 3.14
C GLU A 69 14.88 22.67 3.41
N ARG A 70 14.90 22.14 4.64
CA ARG A 70 15.73 20.98 4.98
C ARG A 70 15.31 19.74 4.18
N LEU A 71 14.01 19.51 4.03
CA LEU A 71 13.49 18.42 3.23
C LEU A 71 13.85 18.57 1.74
N GLU A 72 13.73 19.77 1.19
CA GLU A 72 14.12 20.06 -0.20
C GLU A 72 15.61 19.77 -0.43
N ARG A 73 16.49 20.21 0.49
CA ARG A 73 17.93 19.91 0.44
C ARG A 73 18.20 18.40 0.48
N GLU A 74 17.51 17.66 1.33
CA GLU A 74 17.64 16.20 1.41
C GLU A 74 17.22 15.52 0.09
N MET A 75 16.07 15.91 -0.46
CA MET A 75 15.56 15.35 -1.70
C MET A 75 16.47 15.66 -2.89
N ALA A 76 17.01 16.88 -2.97
CA ALA A 76 17.98 17.27 -3.98
C ALA A 76 19.24 16.38 -3.91
N TRP A 77 19.81 16.21 -2.71
CA TRP A 77 20.99 15.37 -2.49
C TRP A 77 20.74 13.91 -2.88
N ARG A 78 19.60 13.35 -2.45
CA ARG A 78 19.21 11.97 -2.78
C ARG A 78 19.06 11.78 -4.28
N SER A 79 18.41 12.73 -4.96
CA SER A 79 18.21 12.66 -6.41
C SER A 79 19.54 12.71 -7.17
N ALA A 80 20.48 13.56 -6.76
CA ALA A 80 21.80 13.68 -7.39
C ALA A 80 22.60 12.36 -7.23
N ARG A 81 22.56 11.76 -6.05
CA ARG A 81 23.20 10.47 -5.79
C ARG A 81 22.61 9.34 -6.62
N LEU A 82 21.29 9.30 -6.77
CA LEU A 82 20.62 8.31 -7.61
C LEU A 82 20.97 8.47 -9.09
N LYS A 83 21.01 9.72 -9.60
CA LYS A 83 21.44 10.01 -10.98
C LYS A 83 22.87 9.56 -11.24
N SER A 84 23.82 9.92 -10.37
CA SER A 84 25.22 9.49 -10.46
C SER A 84 25.36 7.95 -10.49
N ARG A 85 24.57 7.24 -9.69
CA ARG A 85 24.55 5.77 -9.72
C ARG A 85 24.01 5.23 -11.03
N ALA A 86 22.91 5.79 -11.53
CA ALA A 86 22.33 5.38 -12.82
C ALA A 86 23.31 5.61 -13.97
N ASP A 87 24.02 6.74 -13.99
CA ASP A 87 25.00 7.04 -15.03
C ASP A 87 26.19 6.07 -15.00
N ARG A 88 26.67 5.72 -13.81
CA ARG A 88 27.70 4.68 -13.64
C ARG A 88 27.23 3.31 -14.10
N LEU A 89 25.97 2.95 -13.84
CA LEU A 89 25.42 1.68 -14.31
C LEU A 89 25.32 1.66 -15.83
N ARG A 90 24.81 2.73 -16.46
CA ARG A 90 24.74 2.84 -17.91
C ARG A 90 26.11 2.75 -18.57
N ALA A 91 27.12 3.42 -18.00
CA ALA A 91 28.48 3.36 -18.52
C ALA A 91 29.15 1.98 -18.36
N ALA A 92 28.67 1.16 -17.40
CA ALA A 92 29.20 -0.18 -17.13
C ALA A 92 28.43 -1.30 -17.84
N GLN A 93 27.31 -1.01 -18.50
CA GLN A 93 26.58 -1.95 -19.34
C GLN A 93 27.10 -1.79 -20.79
N PRO A 94 27.92 -2.72 -21.32
CA PRO A 94 28.14 -2.78 -22.75
C PRO A 94 26.84 -3.18 -23.46
N GLU A 95 26.56 -2.55 -24.61
CA GLU A 95 25.45 -2.89 -25.53
C GLU A 95 25.48 -4.37 -25.94
#